data_AF-A0A2D4S587-F1
#
_entry.id   AF-A0A2D4S587-F1
#
_cell.length_a   1.000
_cell.length_b   1.000
_cell.length_c   1.000
_cell.angle_alpha   90.00
_cell.angle_beta   90.00
_cell.angle_gamma   90.00
#
_symmetry.space_group_name_H-M   'P 1'
#
loop_
_entity.id
_entity.type
_entity.pdbx_description
1 polymer ?
#
loop_
_entity_poly.entity_id
_entity_poly.type
_entity_poly.pdbx_seq_one_letter_code
_entity_poly.pdbx_strand_id
1 'polypeptide(L)'
;MLRIATIVSVLFLTACASTTGYHPDSQFNGVKYADSRVKDVYLFYPGTPIPGEFEQLGIVTATGDQGARDQDVLSHLKIKALNAGADAVIAVDRRIESRSAGLVFDDDKDTYPAISYQGTAIRFTDIDALPNHIKVHMNSPDYHAQQQVRNDNDSQSNSIVFELFLSLAIGIAYLVSL
;
A
#
# COMPACT_ATOMS: atom_id res chain seq x y z
N MET A 1 -4.60 18.42 44.96
CA MET A 1 -4.76 19.29 43.76
C MET A 1 -3.73 18.98 42.68
N LEU A 2 -2.44 18.83 42.99
CA LEU A 2 -1.38 18.50 42.02
C LEU A 2 -1.61 17.18 41.22
N ARG A 3 -2.21 16.17 41.85
CA ARG A 3 -2.50 14.84 41.24
C ARG A 3 -3.64 14.83 40.22
N ILE A 4 -4.61 15.73 40.32
CA ILE A 4 -5.75 15.81 39.38
C ILE A 4 -5.32 16.54 38.10
N ALA A 5 -4.44 17.54 38.23
CA ALA A 5 -3.87 18.26 37.09
C ALA A 5 -2.98 17.36 36.20
N THR A 6 -2.30 16.37 36.79
CA THR A 6 -1.48 15.39 36.03
C THR A 6 -2.35 14.40 35.26
N ILE A 7 -3.44 13.92 35.84
CA ILE A 7 -4.36 12.97 35.18
C ILE A 7 -5.05 13.62 33.97
N VAL A 8 -5.45 14.88 34.06
CA VAL A 8 -6.05 15.62 32.92
C VAL A 8 -5.01 15.87 31.81
N SER A 9 -3.75 16.15 32.17
CA SER A 9 -2.69 16.36 31.18
C SER A 9 -2.27 15.09 30.43
N VAL A 10 -2.39 13.92 31.07
CA VAL A 10 -2.09 12.59 30.45
C VAL A 10 -3.21 12.17 29.49
N LEU A 11 -4.48 12.45 29.81
CA LEU A 11 -5.64 12.17 28.94
C LEU A 11 -5.67 13.05 27.68
N PHE A 12 -5.12 14.27 27.72
CA PHE A 12 -5.01 15.12 26.53
C PHE A 12 -3.91 14.66 25.55
N LEU A 13 -2.88 13.95 26.02
CA LEU A 13 -1.78 13.47 25.16
C LEU A 13 -2.12 12.19 24.38
N THR A 14 -3.15 11.44 24.80
CA THR A 14 -3.58 10.21 24.11
C THR A 14 -4.50 10.47 22.91
N ALA A 15 -4.98 11.70 22.71
CA ALA A 15 -5.89 12.03 21.60
C ALA A 15 -5.19 12.27 20.25
N CYS A 16 -3.85 12.29 20.19
CA CYS A 16 -3.12 12.69 18.97
C CYS A 16 -2.48 11.54 18.17
N ALA A 17 -2.70 10.27 18.51
CA ALA A 17 -1.83 9.17 18.03
C ALA A 17 -2.60 8.01 17.40
N SER A 18 -3.43 8.30 16.39
CA SER A 18 -3.88 7.25 15.46
C SER A 18 -4.33 7.90 14.16
N THR A 19 -3.40 8.30 13.31
CA THR A 19 -3.76 8.84 11.98
C THR A 19 -4.08 7.68 11.05
N THR A 20 -5.34 7.55 10.64
CA THR A 20 -5.73 6.59 9.60
C THR A 20 -5.85 7.30 8.26
N GLY A 21 -5.49 6.63 7.16
CA GLY A 21 -5.72 7.13 5.80
C GLY A 21 -4.66 8.04 5.20
N TYR A 22 -3.47 8.21 5.80
CA TYR A 22 -2.38 9.04 5.23
C TYR A 22 -1.33 8.26 4.43
N HIS A 23 -1.49 6.94 4.25
CA HIS A 23 -0.53 6.10 3.55
C HIS A 23 -1.16 5.40 2.33
N PRO A 24 -0.40 5.19 1.25
CA PRO A 24 -0.80 4.33 0.16
C PRO A 24 -1.15 2.93 0.68
N ASP A 25 -2.23 2.34 0.18
CA ASP A 25 -2.62 0.97 0.50
C ASP A 25 -2.62 0.12 -0.77
N SER A 26 -2.26 -1.15 -0.64
CA SER A 26 -2.30 -2.10 -1.75
C SER A 26 -2.78 -3.47 -1.30
N GLN A 27 -3.72 -4.02 -2.06
CA GLN A 27 -4.44 -5.24 -1.75
C GLN A 27 -4.38 -6.22 -2.93
N PHE A 28 -4.35 -7.50 -2.61
CA PHE A 28 -4.37 -8.57 -3.61
C PHE A 28 -5.34 -9.67 -3.15
N ASN A 29 -6.31 -9.95 -4.00
CA ASN A 29 -7.37 -10.92 -3.76
C ASN A 29 -7.28 -12.02 -4.82
N GLY A 30 -6.70 -13.17 -4.45
CA GLY A 30 -6.52 -14.29 -5.36
C GLY A 30 -5.51 -15.32 -4.87
N VAL A 31 -5.05 -16.15 -5.81
CA VAL A 31 -4.03 -17.19 -5.59
C VAL A 31 -2.65 -16.55 -5.58
N LYS A 32 -1.89 -16.79 -4.51
CA LYS A 32 -0.52 -16.31 -4.37
C LYS A 32 0.45 -17.44 -4.67
N TYR A 33 1.49 -17.11 -5.43
CA TYR A 33 2.65 -17.98 -5.62
C TYR A 33 3.79 -17.50 -4.73
N ALA A 34 4.57 -18.45 -4.20
CA ALA A 34 5.66 -18.15 -3.26
C ALA A 34 6.81 -17.38 -3.93
N ASP A 35 7.07 -17.67 -5.20
CA ASP A 35 8.20 -17.10 -5.95
C ASP A 35 7.73 -16.34 -7.19
N SER A 36 8.25 -15.12 -7.35
CA SER A 36 8.15 -14.37 -8.60
C SER A 36 9.18 -14.88 -9.61
N ARG A 37 8.74 -15.09 -10.85
CA ARG A 37 9.62 -15.45 -11.97
C ARG A 37 10.23 -14.23 -12.67
N VAL A 38 9.57 -13.09 -12.52
CA VAL A 38 9.97 -11.81 -13.12
C VAL A 38 10.56 -10.90 -12.05
N LYS A 39 11.35 -9.92 -12.48
CA LYS A 39 11.90 -8.86 -11.62
C LYS A 39 11.04 -7.61 -11.62
N ASP A 40 10.23 -7.44 -12.66
CA ASP A 40 9.28 -6.37 -12.79
C ASP A 40 7.99 -6.85 -13.48
N VAL A 41 6.86 -6.30 -13.07
CA VAL A 41 5.52 -6.70 -13.54
C VAL A 41 5.10 -5.79 -14.69
N TYR A 42 4.74 -6.38 -15.82
CA TYR A 42 4.29 -5.62 -16.98
C TYR A 42 2.83 -5.18 -16.83
N LEU A 43 2.51 -3.92 -17.15
CA LEU A 43 1.15 -3.39 -17.07
C LEU A 43 0.50 -3.32 -18.46
N PHE A 44 -0.64 -3.97 -18.64
CA PHE A 44 -1.46 -3.86 -19.84
C PHE A 44 -2.72 -3.03 -19.55
N TYR A 45 -2.84 -1.93 -20.28
CA TYR A 45 -4.00 -1.05 -20.20
C TYR A 45 -5.19 -1.61 -21.02
N PRO A 46 -6.43 -1.21 -20.68
CA PRO A 46 -7.62 -1.63 -21.40
C PRO A 46 -7.49 -1.45 -22.92
N GLY A 47 -7.89 -2.48 -23.67
CA GLY A 47 -7.80 -2.49 -25.14
C GLY A 47 -6.43 -2.91 -25.70
N THR A 48 -5.42 -3.13 -24.86
CA THR A 48 -4.12 -3.65 -25.32
C THR A 48 -4.20 -5.17 -25.53
N PRO A 49 -3.80 -5.71 -26.69
CA PRO A 49 -3.76 -7.15 -26.90
C PRO A 49 -2.71 -7.79 -25.99
N ILE A 50 -3.11 -8.85 -25.30
CA ILE A 50 -2.23 -9.62 -24.40
C ILE A 50 -1.61 -10.75 -25.24
N PRO A 51 -0.28 -10.81 -25.38
CA PRO A 51 0.36 -11.87 -26.15
C PRO A 51 0.38 -13.18 -25.37
N GLY A 52 -0.17 -14.24 -25.96
CA GLY A 52 -0.06 -15.62 -25.46
C GLY A 52 -1.11 -16.02 -24.43
N GLU A 53 -1.01 -17.27 -24.00
CA GLU A 53 -1.89 -17.88 -23.01
C GLU A 53 -1.44 -17.54 -21.58
N PHE A 54 -2.40 -17.32 -20.69
CA PHE A 54 -2.13 -16.93 -19.31
C PHE A 54 -3.16 -17.51 -18.33
N GLU A 55 -2.72 -17.64 -17.09
CA GLU A 55 -3.56 -17.98 -15.93
C GLU A 55 -3.89 -16.70 -15.16
N GLN A 56 -5.15 -16.54 -14.76
CA GLN A 56 -5.59 -15.45 -13.90
C GLN A 56 -5.32 -15.79 -12.43
N LEU A 57 -4.54 -14.96 -11.75
CA LEU A 57 -4.21 -15.14 -10.34
C LEU A 57 -5.27 -14.53 -9.43
N GLY A 58 -5.72 -13.32 -9.77
CA GLY A 58 -6.61 -12.55 -8.92
C GLY A 58 -6.68 -11.07 -9.28
N ILE A 59 -7.34 -10.30 -8.43
CA ILE A 59 -7.46 -8.85 -8.56
C ILE A 59 -6.42 -8.19 -7.67
N VAL A 60 -5.69 -7.23 -8.24
CA VAL A 60 -4.78 -6.35 -7.50
C VAL A 60 -5.34 -4.94 -7.52
N THR A 61 -5.27 -4.27 -6.38
CA THR A 61 -5.74 -2.88 -6.24
C THR A 61 -4.71 -2.12 -5.42
N ALA A 62 -4.42 -0.89 -5.83
CA ALA A 62 -3.56 0.02 -5.10
C ALA A 62 -4.24 1.39 -5.06
N THR A 63 -4.23 2.01 -3.89
CA THR A 63 -4.87 3.30 -3.65
C THR A 63 -3.87 4.24 -3.03
N GLY A 64 -3.70 5.41 -3.63
CA GLY A 64 -2.82 6.45 -3.13
C GLY A 64 -3.32 7.12 -1.86
N ASP A 65 -2.45 7.95 -1.29
CA ASP A 65 -2.76 8.96 -0.29
C ASP A 65 -3.31 10.26 -0.93
N GLN A 66 -3.54 11.28 -0.12
CA GLN A 66 -4.06 12.56 -0.57
C GLN A 66 -3.02 13.29 -1.44
N GLY A 67 -3.33 13.47 -2.73
CA GLY A 67 -2.44 14.13 -3.68
C GLY A 67 -1.36 13.23 -4.28
N ALA A 68 -1.47 11.91 -4.11
CA ALA A 68 -0.59 10.92 -4.73
C ALA A 68 -0.43 11.14 -6.23
N ARG A 69 0.77 10.90 -6.77
CA ARG A 69 0.96 10.86 -8.23
C ARG A 69 0.57 9.48 -8.76
N ASP A 70 0.09 9.42 -10.00
CA ASP A 70 -0.28 8.15 -10.64
C ASP A 70 0.88 7.13 -10.59
N GLN A 71 2.12 7.58 -10.79
CA GLN A 71 3.31 6.73 -10.73
C GLN A 71 3.50 6.08 -9.36
N ASP A 72 3.19 6.78 -8.27
CA ASP A 72 3.35 6.30 -6.90
C ASP A 72 2.39 5.12 -6.66
N VAL A 73 1.12 5.30 -7.03
CA VAL A 73 0.08 4.28 -6.88
C VAL A 73 0.37 3.07 -7.77
N LEU A 74 0.86 3.30 -9.00
CA LEU A 74 1.25 2.23 -9.91
C LEU A 74 2.47 1.44 -9.40
N SER A 75 3.45 2.08 -8.75
CA SER A 75 4.55 1.39 -8.07
C SER A 75 4.03 0.41 -7.02
N HIS A 76 3.09 0.85 -6.17
CA HIS A 76 2.43 0.00 -5.18
C HIS A 76 1.67 -1.16 -5.83
N LEU A 77 0.94 -0.91 -6.93
CA LEU A 77 0.24 -1.95 -7.69
C LEU A 77 1.21 -3.02 -8.23
N LYS A 78 2.30 -2.58 -8.87
CA LYS A 78 3.32 -3.46 -9.46
C LYS A 78 3.98 -4.32 -8.41
N ILE A 79 4.45 -3.73 -7.30
CA ILE A 79 5.12 -4.47 -6.23
C ILE A 79 4.16 -5.45 -5.55
N LYS A 80 2.88 -5.08 -5.36
CA LYS A 80 1.89 -5.98 -4.78
C LYS A 80 1.62 -7.20 -5.68
N ALA A 81 1.50 -6.97 -6.98
CA ALA A 81 1.35 -8.04 -7.97
C ALA A 81 2.61 -8.92 -8.05
N LEU A 82 3.80 -8.32 -8.01
CA LEU A 82 5.10 -9.02 -8.02
C LEU A 82 5.21 -9.96 -6.81
N ASN A 83 4.88 -9.45 -5.62
CA ASN A 83 4.89 -10.22 -4.37
C ASN A 83 3.83 -11.33 -4.34
N ALA A 84 2.81 -11.27 -5.20
CA ALA A 84 1.84 -12.35 -5.39
C ALA A 84 2.31 -13.40 -6.42
N GLY A 85 3.45 -13.18 -7.08
CA GLY A 85 4.00 -14.04 -8.12
C GLY A 85 3.37 -13.84 -9.51
N ALA A 86 2.84 -12.64 -9.77
CA ALA A 86 2.32 -12.27 -11.09
C ALA A 86 3.44 -11.88 -12.05
N ASP A 87 3.28 -12.18 -13.33
CA ASP A 87 4.19 -11.70 -14.38
C ASP A 87 3.69 -10.38 -14.98
N ALA A 88 2.37 -10.18 -15.02
CA ALA A 88 1.75 -8.98 -15.55
C ALA A 88 0.43 -8.64 -14.82
N VAL A 89 -0.01 -7.39 -14.97
CA VAL A 89 -1.35 -6.95 -14.60
C VAL A 89 -2.07 -6.46 -15.85
N ILE A 90 -3.26 -6.99 -16.10
CA ILE A 90 -4.08 -6.64 -17.27
C ILE A 90 -5.30 -5.83 -16.88
N ALA A 91 -5.85 -5.11 -17.86
CA ALA A 91 -7.02 -4.24 -17.70
C ALA A 91 -6.83 -3.24 -16.55
N VAL A 92 -5.63 -2.64 -16.47
CA VAL A 92 -5.29 -1.65 -15.44
C VAL A 92 -6.12 -0.40 -15.67
N ASP A 93 -7.10 -0.18 -14.78
CA ASP A 93 -8.03 0.92 -14.85
C ASP A 93 -7.85 1.88 -13.68
N ARG A 94 -8.04 3.18 -13.96
CA ARG A 94 -7.92 4.26 -12.97
C ARG A 94 -9.29 4.60 -12.42
N ARG A 95 -9.42 4.58 -11.10
CA ARG A 95 -10.63 4.94 -10.36
C ARG A 95 -10.34 6.07 -9.39
N ILE A 96 -11.38 6.79 -9.02
CA ILE A 96 -11.34 7.77 -7.94
C ILE A 96 -12.18 7.20 -6.82
N GLU A 97 -11.56 7.01 -5.66
CA GLU A 97 -12.21 6.46 -4.47
C GLU A 97 -12.18 7.51 -3.36
N SER A 98 -13.26 7.61 -2.59
CA SER A 98 -13.28 8.49 -1.42
C SER A 98 -12.63 7.78 -0.24
N ARG A 99 -11.52 8.33 0.27
CA ARG A 99 -10.89 7.87 1.52
C ARG A 99 -11.17 8.87 2.63
N SER A 100 -11.25 8.38 3.86
CA SER A 100 -11.27 9.21 5.05
C SER A 100 -9.89 9.22 5.68
N ALA A 101 -9.41 10.42 6.02
CA ALA A 101 -8.28 10.62 6.91
C ALA A 101 -8.77 11.22 8.23
N GLY A 102 -8.16 10.83 9.33
CA GLY A 102 -8.51 11.35 10.65
C GLY A 102 -8.10 10.43 11.79
N LEU A 103 -8.29 10.94 13.00
CA LEU A 103 -8.11 10.17 14.22
C LEU A 103 -9.26 9.15 14.36
N VAL A 104 -8.94 7.93 14.82
CA VAL A 104 -9.92 6.84 14.97
C VAL A 104 -11.11 7.22 15.87
N PHE A 105 -10.89 8.16 16.78
CA PHE A 105 -11.87 8.60 17.80
C PHE A 105 -12.44 10.00 17.55
N ASP A 106 -12.15 10.61 16.40
CA ASP A 106 -12.69 11.92 16.06
C ASP A 106 -13.87 11.77 15.08
N ASP A 107 -14.96 12.50 15.33
CA ASP A 107 -16.16 12.46 14.49
C ASP A 107 -15.95 13.24 13.18
N ASP A 108 -14.99 14.18 13.17
CA ASP A 108 -14.59 14.94 12.00
C ASP A 108 -13.55 14.18 11.18
N LYS A 109 -14.02 13.20 10.38
CA LYS A 109 -13.19 12.52 9.37
C LYS A 109 -13.14 13.35 8.09
N ASP A 110 -11.96 13.84 7.74
CA ASP A 110 -11.75 14.51 6.46
C ASP A 110 -11.84 13.48 5.33
N THR A 111 -12.89 13.60 4.50
CA THR A 111 -13.04 12.78 3.31
C THR A 111 -12.37 13.46 2.13
N TYR A 112 -11.46 12.74 1.45
CA TYR A 112 -10.74 13.25 0.29
C TYR A 112 -10.83 12.25 -0.88
N PRO A 113 -10.81 12.74 -2.13
CA PRO A 113 -10.70 11.87 -3.31
C PRO A 113 -9.27 11.34 -3.43
N ALA A 114 -9.11 10.03 -3.48
CA ALA A 114 -7.87 9.32 -3.70
C ALA A 114 -7.85 8.64 -5.07
N ILE A 115 -6.69 8.58 -5.70
CA ILE A 115 -6.50 7.84 -6.95
C ILE A 115 -6.31 6.37 -6.60
N SER A 116 -7.07 5.50 -7.26
CA SER A 116 -7.01 4.06 -7.14
C SER A 116 -6.73 3.44 -8.51
N TYR A 117 -5.87 2.44 -8.56
CA TYR A 117 -5.68 1.60 -9.73
C TYR A 117 -6.09 0.18 -9.40
N GLN A 118 -6.89 -0.42 -10.30
CA GLN A 118 -7.29 -1.81 -10.19
C GLN A 118 -6.94 -2.54 -11.49
N GLY A 119 -6.45 -3.76 -11.37
CA GLY A 119 -6.24 -4.64 -12.51
C GLY A 119 -6.28 -6.11 -12.12
N THR A 120 -6.23 -6.97 -13.12
CA THR A 120 -6.19 -8.43 -12.93
C THR A 120 -4.74 -8.90 -13.04
N ALA A 121 -4.22 -9.48 -11.97
CA ALA A 121 -2.89 -10.08 -11.99
C ALA A 121 -2.94 -11.43 -12.73
N ILE A 122 -2.00 -11.62 -13.65
CA ILE A 122 -1.91 -12.81 -14.47
C ILE A 122 -0.50 -13.39 -14.44
N ARG A 123 -0.43 -14.66 -14.81
CA ARG A 123 0.80 -15.42 -14.96
C ARG A 123 0.83 -16.05 -16.35
N PHE A 124 1.85 -15.78 -17.14
CA PHE A 124 1.96 -16.35 -18.48
C PHE A 124 2.30 -17.83 -18.40
N THR A 125 1.67 -18.64 -19.25
CA THR A 125 1.99 -20.07 -19.34
C THR A 125 3.41 -20.26 -19.88
N ASP A 126 3.77 -19.49 -20.90
CA ASP A 126 5.09 -19.49 -21.54
C ASP A 126 5.63 -18.04 -21.66
N ILE A 127 6.59 -17.70 -20.80
CA ILE A 127 7.24 -16.37 -20.79
C ILE A 127 8.20 -16.23 -21.99
N ASP A 128 8.78 -17.32 -22.47
CA ASP A 128 9.80 -17.27 -23.53
C ASP A 128 9.19 -16.95 -24.90
N ALA A 129 7.93 -17.34 -25.10
CA ALA A 129 7.11 -16.99 -26.26
C ALA A 129 6.73 -15.50 -26.35
N LEU A 130 6.93 -14.71 -25.27
CA LEU A 130 6.57 -13.31 -25.27
C LEU A 130 7.46 -12.46 -26.20
N PRO A 131 6.92 -11.34 -26.74
CA PRO A 131 7.71 -10.36 -27.46
C PRO A 131 8.92 -9.86 -26.67
N ASN A 132 10.05 -9.63 -27.37
CA ASN A 132 11.31 -9.27 -26.73
C ASN A 132 11.23 -8.00 -25.85
N HIS A 133 10.44 -7.00 -26.24
CA HIS A 133 10.29 -5.77 -25.44
C HIS A 133 9.65 -6.03 -24.07
N ILE A 134 8.69 -6.97 -23.97
CA ILE A 134 8.07 -7.37 -22.71
C ILE A 134 9.07 -8.17 -21.87
N LYS A 135 9.77 -9.14 -22.49
CA LYS A 135 10.77 -9.96 -21.79
C LYS A 135 11.91 -9.13 -21.21
N VAL A 136 12.38 -8.12 -21.94
CA VAL A 136 13.43 -7.20 -21.45
C VAL A 136 12.92 -6.45 -20.23
N HIS A 137 11.71 -5.89 -20.29
CA HIS A 137 11.10 -5.18 -19.16
C HIS A 137 10.96 -6.07 -17.92
N MET A 138 10.41 -7.28 -18.08
CA MET A 138 10.22 -8.24 -16.99
C MET A 138 11.52 -8.68 -16.32
N ASN A 139 12.63 -8.67 -17.06
CA ASN A 139 13.95 -9.06 -16.55
C ASN A 139 14.77 -7.90 -15.98
N SER A 140 14.30 -6.66 -16.13
CA SER A 140 14.92 -5.46 -15.57
C SER A 140 14.16 -5.01 -14.32
N PRO A 141 14.74 -5.10 -13.11
CA PRO A 141 14.06 -4.68 -11.89
C PRO A 141 13.79 -3.17 -11.88
N ASP A 142 12.59 -2.79 -11.45
CA ASP A 142 12.21 -1.40 -11.21
C ASP A 142 12.68 -0.96 -9.80
N TYR A 143 13.94 -0.55 -9.70
CA TYR A 143 14.53 -0.12 -8.43
C TYR A 143 13.82 1.10 -7.83
N HIS A 144 13.26 1.97 -8.66
CA HIS A 144 12.54 3.16 -8.18
C HIS A 144 11.24 2.75 -7.49
N ALA A 145 10.43 1.90 -8.13
CA ALA A 145 9.20 1.39 -7.51
C ALA A 145 9.50 0.60 -6.23
N GLN A 146 10.55 -0.24 -6.23
CA GLN A 146 10.92 -1.01 -5.04
C GLN A 146 11.38 -0.11 -3.87
N GLN A 147 12.21 0.90 -4.13
CA GLN A 147 12.67 1.82 -3.09
C GLN A 147 11.53 2.66 -2.55
N GLN A 148 10.64 3.14 -3.42
CA GLN A 148 9.48 3.92 -3.01
C GLN A 148 8.56 3.12 -2.08
N VAL A 149 8.15 1.91 -2.49
CA VAL A 149 7.27 1.08 -1.66
C VAL A 149 7.93 0.68 -0.34
N ARG A 150 9.26 0.46 -0.33
CA ARG A 150 10.00 0.22 0.92
C ARG A 150 9.98 1.44 1.84
N ASN A 151 10.29 2.62 1.32
CA ASN A 151 10.30 3.86 2.11
C ASN A 151 8.92 4.15 2.71
N ASP A 152 7.84 3.93 1.94
CA ASP A 152 6.47 4.13 2.40
C ASP A 152 6.10 3.14 3.53
N ASN A 153 6.48 1.87 3.38
CA ASN A 153 6.28 0.85 4.41
C ASN A 153 7.10 1.14 5.68
N ASP A 154 8.35 1.57 5.54
CA ASP A 154 9.23 1.92 6.66
C ASP A 154 8.70 3.16 7.41
N SER A 155 8.21 4.16 6.67
CA SER A 155 7.54 5.34 7.23
C SER A 155 6.31 4.95 8.07
N GLN A 156 5.46 4.09 7.52
CA GLN A 156 4.27 3.58 8.20
C GLN A 156 4.62 2.71 9.43
N SER A 157 5.66 1.88 9.35
CA SER A 157 6.10 1.08 10.49
C SER A 157 6.67 1.94 11.62
N ASN A 158 7.46 2.96 11.28
CA ASN A 158 8.07 3.85 12.27
C ASN A 158 7.03 4.69 13.01
N SER A 159 5.98 5.17 12.33
CA SER A 159 4.89 5.90 12.98
C SER A 159 4.15 5.02 13.99
N ILE A 160 3.77 3.79 13.60
CA ILE A 160 3.09 2.83 14.49
C ILE A 160 3.95 2.49 15.72
N VAL A 161 5.25 2.24 15.52
CA VAL A 161 6.17 1.92 16.63
C VAL A 161 6.29 3.09 17.60
N PHE A 162 6.40 4.32 17.09
CA PHE A 162 6.44 5.51 17.92
C PHE A 162 5.15 5.69 18.74
N GLU A 163 3.97 5.52 18.13
CA GLU A 163 2.68 5.58 18.84
C GLU A 163 2.60 4.52 19.96
N LEU A 164 3.11 3.32 19.71
CA LEU A 164 3.12 2.24 20.71
C LEU A 164 4.08 2.52 21.87
N PHE A 165 5.28 3.05 21.59
CA PHE A 165 6.21 3.48 22.65
C PHE A 165 5.65 4.63 23.49
N LEU A 166 5.02 5.61 22.84
CA LEU A 166 4.40 6.74 23.52
C LEU A 166 3.27 6.28 24.44
N SER A 167 2.38 5.41 23.95
CA SER A 167 1.28 4.87 24.76
C SER A 167 1.78 4.05 25.96
N LEU A 168 2.84 3.24 25.79
CA LEU A 168 3.46 2.49 26.87
C LEU A 168 4.09 3.42 27.92
N ALA A 169 4.85 4.44 27.50
CA ALA A 169 5.49 5.40 28.39
C ALA A 169 4.45 6.17 29.23
N ILE A 170 3.33 6.56 28.61
CA ILE A 170 2.21 7.22 29.27
C ILE A 170 1.54 6.26 30.28
N GLY A 171 1.31 4.99 29.91
CA GLY A 171 0.73 3.99 30.81
C GLY A 171 1.59 3.71 32.05
N ILE A 172 2.91 3.64 31.87
CA ILE A 172 3.86 3.49 32.99
C ILE A 172 3.86 4.74 33.87
N ALA A 173 3.89 5.94 33.28
CA ALA A 173 3.83 7.19 34.03
C ALA A 173 2.55 7.30 34.86
N TYR A 174 1.41 6.85 34.33
CA TYR A 174 0.14 6.79 35.05
C TYR A 174 0.21 5.85 36.27
N LEU A 175 0.74 4.64 36.10
CA LEU A 175 0.91 3.67 37.18
C LEU A 175 1.86 4.15 38.27
N VAL A 176 2.94 4.85 37.92
CA VAL A 176 3.89 5.42 38.90
C VAL A 176 3.29 6.63 39.65
N SER A 177 2.29 7.29 39.07
CA SER A 177 1.63 8.46 39.68
C SER A 177 0.48 8.14 40.64
N LEU A 178 0.02 6.89 40.69
CA LEU A 178 -1.00 6.40 41.64
C LEU A 178 -0.42 6.33 43.06
#